data_AF-A0A0H5DF19-F1
#
_entry.id   AF-A0A0H5DF19-F1
#
_cell.length_a   1.000
_cell.length_b   1.000
_cell.length_c   1.000
_cell.angle_alpha   90.00
_cell.angle_beta   90.00
_cell.angle_gamma   90.00
#
_symmetry.space_group_name_H-M   'P 1'
#
loop_
_entity.id
_entity.type
_entity.pdbx_description
1 polymer ?
#
loop_
_entity_poly.entity_id
_entity_poly.type
_entity_poly.pdbx_seq_one_letter_code
_entity_poly.pdbx_strand_id
1 'polypeptide(L)'
;MHLPTLTLCRTCRDADPTLYDQVVSTLKAANVKAKLQHVDCMSGCMRPQTLAVRQNDKTAYLFGEITAQDLPDILTFIRMYQESPDGNFADARPLGKLRFKAIARIPADVQ
;
A
#
# COMPACT_ATOMS: atom_id res chain seq x y z
N MET A 1 18.11 -7.99 1.53
CA MET A 1 17.01 -7.36 0.77
C MET A 1 15.80 -7.25 1.68
N HIS A 2 15.37 -6.03 2.02
CA HIS A 2 14.20 -5.83 2.88
C HIS A 2 12.93 -5.90 2.04
N LEU A 3 11.95 -6.68 2.48
CA LEU A 3 10.64 -6.72 1.83
C LEU A 3 9.84 -5.46 2.18
N PRO A 4 8.99 -4.95 1.26
CA PRO A 4 8.06 -3.88 1.60
C PRO A 4 7.07 -4.36 2.66
N THR A 5 6.69 -3.44 3.54
CA THR A 5 5.67 -3.67 4.57
C THR A 5 4.42 -2.88 4.23
N LEU A 6 3.32 -3.60 4.05
CA LEU A 6 1.97 -3.07 3.89
C LEU A 6 1.32 -2.99 5.27
N THR A 7 0.76 -1.83 5.60
CA THR A 7 0.07 -1.59 6.87
C THR A 7 -1.34 -1.10 6.62
N LEU A 8 -2.35 -1.86 7.03
CA LEU A 8 -3.75 -1.44 6.98
C LEU A 8 -4.18 -0.81 8.31
N CYS A 9 -4.95 0.28 8.21
CA CYS A 9 -5.64 0.85 9.38
C CYS A 9 -6.84 -0.04 9.75
N ARG A 10 -7.00 -0.41 11.02
CA ARG A 10 -8.10 -1.29 11.46
C ARG A 10 -9.30 -0.57 12.08
N THR A 11 -9.16 0.68 12.55
CA THR A 11 -10.24 1.39 13.27
C THR A 11 -10.89 2.52 12.48
N CYS A 12 -10.77 2.53 11.15
CA CYS A 12 -11.54 3.48 10.34
C CYS A 12 -13.05 3.22 10.50
N ARG A 13 -13.87 4.29 10.49
CA ARG A 13 -15.33 4.22 10.71
C ARG A 13 -16.03 3.19 9.81
N ASP A 14 -15.54 3.03 8.58
CA ASP A 14 -16.10 2.14 7.56
C ASP A 14 -15.05 1.13 7.06
N ALA A 15 -14.14 0.69 7.95
CA ALA A 15 -13.15 -0.33 7.62
C ALA A 15 -13.84 -1.65 7.26
N ASP A 16 -13.46 -2.24 6.13
CA ASP A 16 -13.87 -3.60 5.80
C ASP A 16 -13.02 -4.58 6.65
N PRO A 17 -13.64 -5.33 7.59
CA PRO A 17 -12.91 -6.23 8.46
C PRO A 17 -12.26 -7.39 7.71
N THR A 18 -12.71 -7.69 6.49
CA THR A 18 -12.22 -8.80 5.67
C THR A 18 -11.07 -8.39 4.74
N LEU A 19 -10.87 -7.08 4.52
CA LEU A 19 -9.88 -6.59 3.56
C LEU A 19 -8.46 -7.05 3.87
N TYR A 20 -8.11 -7.16 5.16
CA TYR A 20 -6.80 -7.67 5.57
C TYR A 20 -6.55 -9.07 5.02
N ASP A 21 -7.48 -9.99 5.25
CA ASP A 21 -7.38 -11.39 4.81
C ASP A 21 -7.45 -11.51 3.28
N GLN A 22 -8.20 -10.63 2.63
CA GLN A 22 -8.21 -10.52 1.16
C GLN A 22 -6.83 -10.12 0.64
N VAL A 23 -6.18 -9.11 1.22
CA VAL A 23 -4.81 -8.72 0.85
C VAL A 23 -3.82 -9.88 1.05
N VAL A 24 -3.88 -10.58 2.19
CA VAL A 24 -3.04 -11.78 2.44
C VAL A 24 -3.24 -12.81 1.33
N SER A 25 -4.49 -13.14 1.04
CA SER A 25 -4.86 -14.17 0.06
C SER A 25 -4.41 -13.79 -1.33
N THR A 26 -4.59 -12.53 -1.73
CA THR A 26 -4.15 -12.00 -3.01
C THR A 26 -2.63 -12.02 -3.17
N LEU A 27 -1.88 -11.60 -2.15
CA LEU A 27 -0.40 -11.65 -2.18
C LEU A 27 0.10 -13.08 -2.34
N LYS A 28 -0.48 -14.02 -1.58
CA LYS A 28 -0.14 -15.44 -1.62
C LYS A 28 -0.44 -16.05 -2.99
N ALA A 29 -1.64 -15.82 -3.53
CA ALA A 29 -2.06 -16.34 -4.83
C ALA A 29 -1.18 -15.82 -5.98
N ALA A 30 -0.77 -14.55 -5.91
CA ALA A 30 0.10 -13.92 -6.91
C ALA A 30 1.60 -14.19 -6.70
N ASN A 31 1.97 -14.95 -5.66
CA ASN A 31 3.35 -15.19 -5.21
C ASN A 31 4.18 -13.90 -5.04
N VAL A 32 3.56 -12.81 -4.60
CA VAL A 32 4.23 -11.53 -4.34
C VAL A 32 4.70 -11.50 -2.89
N LYS A 33 6.00 -11.28 -2.66
CA LYS A 33 6.59 -11.27 -1.31
C LYS A 33 6.48 -9.89 -0.68
N ALA A 34 5.63 -9.73 0.31
CA ALA A 34 5.58 -8.53 1.14
C ALA A 34 5.23 -8.89 2.59
N LYS A 35 5.62 -8.05 3.54
CA LYS A 35 5.11 -8.15 4.91
C LYS A 35 3.76 -7.46 4.97
N LEU A 36 2.80 -8.04 5.67
CA LEU A 36 1.52 -7.41 5.96
C LEU A 36 1.34 -7.28 7.47
N GLN A 37 0.85 -6.14 7.89
CA GLN A 37 0.50 -5.85 9.28
C GLN A 37 -0.69 -4.90 9.34
N HIS A 38 -1.23 -4.69 10.54
CA HIS A 38 -2.22 -3.68 10.81
C HIS A 38 -1.76 -2.72 11.91
N VAL A 39 -2.41 -1.57 11.99
CA VAL A 39 -2.29 -0.64 13.10
C VAL A 39 -3.67 -0.09 13.41
N ASP A 40 -3.87 0.41 14.63
CA ASP A 40 -5.11 1.08 15.01
C ASP A 40 -5.47 2.21 14.08
N CYS A 41 -4.62 3.23 14.01
CA CYS A 41 -4.93 4.48 13.34
C CYS A 41 -3.73 5.00 12.56
N MET A 42 -4.00 5.53 11.36
CA MET A 42 -3.04 6.30 10.55
C MET A 42 -3.54 7.74 10.28
N SER A 43 -4.52 8.21 11.06
CA SER A 43 -5.15 9.54 10.95
C SER A 43 -5.75 9.89 9.57
N GLY A 44 -5.94 8.90 8.69
CA GLY A 44 -6.51 9.07 7.36
C GLY A 44 -8.03 8.92 7.29
N CYS A 45 -8.76 9.20 8.37
CA CYS A 45 -10.20 8.92 8.49
C CYS A 45 -11.08 9.74 7.53
N MET A 46 -10.56 10.78 6.87
CA MET A 46 -11.27 11.48 5.79
C MET A 46 -11.29 10.69 4.47
N ARG A 47 -10.39 9.71 4.31
CA ARG A 47 -10.30 8.82 3.15
C ARG A 47 -10.10 7.35 3.61
N PRO A 48 -11.02 6.79 4.39
CA PRO A 48 -10.92 5.41 4.88
C PRO A 48 -11.24 4.40 3.76
N GLN A 49 -10.73 3.18 3.77
CA GLN A 49 -9.70 2.61 4.64
C GLN A 49 -8.31 2.92 4.07
N THR A 50 -7.33 3.16 4.95
CA THR A 50 -5.98 3.54 4.53
C THR A 50 -5.02 2.36 4.49
N LEU A 51 -4.13 2.39 3.51
CA LEU A 51 -3.03 1.44 3.31
C LEU A 51 -1.72 2.23 3.20
N ALA A 52 -0.79 1.98 4.12
CA ALA A 52 0.57 2.49 4.01
C ALA A 52 1.51 1.42 3.44
N VAL A 53 2.46 1.83 2.61
CA VAL A 53 3.56 0.97 2.15
C VAL A 53 4.90 1.62 2.45
N ARG A 54 5.77 0.89 3.12
CA ARG A 54 7.11 1.34 3.52
C ARG A 54 8.16 0.28 3.26
N GLN A 55 9.35 0.75 2.89
CA GLN A 55 10.59 0.01 2.90
C GLN A 55 11.72 1.01 3.20
N ASN A 56 12.76 0.59 3.91
CA ASN A 56 13.93 1.44 4.14
C ASN A 56 14.48 1.97 2.80
N ASP A 57 14.98 3.19 2.83
CA ASP A 57 15.61 3.89 1.70
C ASP A 57 14.69 4.13 0.49
N LYS A 58 13.38 3.89 0.65
CA LYS A 58 12.37 4.12 -0.39
C LYS A 58 11.31 5.10 0.08
N THR A 59 10.75 5.80 -0.90
CA THR A 59 9.56 6.64 -0.71
C THR A 59 8.44 5.83 -0.07
N ALA A 60 7.88 6.33 1.02
CA ALA A 60 6.70 5.73 1.63
C ALA A 60 5.43 6.30 0.99
N TYR A 61 4.42 5.43 0.85
CA TYR A 61 3.12 5.79 0.29
C TYR A 61 2.03 5.61 1.32
N LEU A 62 1.08 6.54 1.34
CA LEU A 62 -0.19 6.39 2.03
C LEU A 62 -1.31 6.49 1.00
N PHE A 63 -2.11 5.44 0.88
CA PHE A 63 -3.31 5.42 0.07
C PHE A 63 -4.56 5.47 0.95
N GLY A 64 -5.62 6.07 0.44
CA GLY A 64 -6.95 6.08 1.07
C GLY A 64 -8.01 5.44 0.19
N GLU A 65 -9.19 5.24 0.75
CA GLU A 65 -10.35 4.66 0.04
C GLU A 65 -10.03 3.31 -0.60
N ILE A 66 -9.19 2.51 0.07
CA ILE A 66 -8.83 1.18 -0.42
C ILE A 66 -9.97 0.21 -0.17
N THR A 67 -10.27 -0.57 -1.20
CA THR A 67 -11.30 -1.61 -1.24
C THR A 67 -10.75 -2.87 -1.91
N ALA A 68 -11.51 -3.96 -1.85
CA ALA A 68 -11.19 -5.21 -2.56
C ALA A 68 -10.97 -5.02 -4.08
N GLN A 69 -11.60 -4.01 -4.70
CA GLN A 69 -11.46 -3.72 -6.13
C GLN A 69 -10.07 -3.19 -6.49
N ASP A 70 -9.34 -2.64 -5.53
CA ASP A 70 -8.00 -2.07 -5.73
C ASP A 70 -6.89 -3.12 -5.63
N LEU A 71 -7.21 -4.36 -5.24
CA LEU A 71 -6.22 -5.43 -5.03
C LEU A 71 -5.34 -5.72 -6.26
N PRO A 72 -5.87 -5.75 -7.51
CA PRO A 72 -5.03 -5.87 -8.70
C PRO A 72 -4.04 -4.71 -8.86
N ASP A 73 -4.49 -3.47 -8.63
CA ASP A 73 -3.63 -2.28 -8.72
C ASP A 73 -2.59 -2.26 -7.59
N ILE A 74 -2.93 -2.75 -6.38
CA ILE A 74 -2.00 -2.92 -5.25
C ILE A 74 -0.93 -3.96 -5.58
N LEU A 75 -1.27 -5.07 -6.22
CA LEU A 75 -0.28 -6.05 -6.69
C LEU A 75 0.69 -5.42 -7.69
N THR A 76 0.18 -4.65 -8.65
CA THR A 76 0.99 -3.92 -9.62
C THR A 76 1.91 -2.91 -8.91
N PHE A 77 1.37 -2.15 -7.94
CA PHE A 77 2.15 -1.24 -7.10
C PHE A 77 3.32 -1.96 -6.41
N ILE A 78 3.08 -3.10 -5.75
CA ILE A 78 4.13 -3.78 -4.99
C ILE A 78 5.24 -4.28 -5.92
N ARG A 79 4.89 -4.83 -7.09
CA ARG A 79 5.88 -5.28 -8.08
C ARG A 79 6.75 -4.12 -8.55
N MET A 80 6.13 -3.02 -8.98
CA MET A 80 6.85 -1.81 -9.38
C MET A 80 7.69 -1.25 -8.23
N TYR A 81 7.16 -1.26 -7.00
CA TYR A 81 7.86 -0.77 -5.81
C TYR A 81 9.09 -1.62 -5.47
N GLN A 82 9.01 -2.94 -5.66
CA GLN A 82 10.13 -3.85 -5.47
C GLN A 82 11.24 -3.63 -6.52
N GLU A 83 10.84 -3.42 -7.78
CA GLU A 83 11.75 -3.15 -8.90
C GLU A 83 12.38 -1.75 -8.85
N SER A 84 11.68 -0.78 -8.27
CA SER A 84 12.18 0.58 -8.11
C SER A 84 13.27 0.66 -7.02
N PRO A 85 14.44 1.27 -7.29
CA PRO A 85 15.50 1.39 -6.30
C PRO A 85 15.13 2.30 -5.12
N ASP A 86 14.38 3.38 -5.36
CA ASP A 86 14.05 4.44 -4.39
C ASP A 86 12.55 4.54 -4.09
N GLY A 87 11.75 3.63 -4.66
CA GLY A 87 10.29 3.61 -4.53
C GLY A 87 9.59 4.75 -5.29
N ASN A 88 10.28 5.55 -6.09
CA ASN A 88 9.65 6.54 -6.96
C ASN A 88 9.30 5.93 -8.31
N PHE A 89 8.20 6.43 -8.89
CA PHE A 89 7.74 6.05 -10.22
C PHE A 89 7.69 7.28 -11.11
N ALA A 90 8.37 7.22 -12.26
CA ALA A 90 8.23 8.23 -13.30
C ALA A 90 6.84 8.18 -13.96
N ASP A 91 6.23 6.99 -14.02
CA ASP A 91 4.90 6.78 -14.56
C ASP A 91 4.04 5.93 -13.62
N ALA A 92 2.96 6.53 -13.10
CA ALA A 92 2.00 5.87 -12.22
C ALA A 92 0.75 5.36 -12.96
N ARG A 93 0.64 5.53 -14.30
CA ARG A 93 -0.50 5.01 -15.09
C ARG A 93 -0.73 3.50 -14.95
N PRO A 94 0.30 2.64 -14.81
CA PRO A 94 0.09 1.21 -14.57
C PRO A 94 -0.68 0.89 -13.28
N LEU A 95 -0.70 1.82 -12.31
CA LEU A 95 -1.43 1.64 -11.05
C LEU A 95 -2.94 1.84 -11.19
N GLY A 96 -3.49 1.96 -12.41
CA GLY A 96 -4.93 2.08 -12.59
C GLY A 96 -5.53 3.19 -11.72
N LYS A 97 -6.66 2.92 -11.07
CA LYS A 97 -7.34 3.92 -10.23
C LYS A 97 -6.56 4.24 -8.95
N LEU A 98 -5.72 3.32 -8.48
CA LEU A 98 -4.94 3.49 -7.24
C LEU A 98 -4.03 4.74 -7.29
N ARG A 99 -3.53 5.15 -8.47
CA ARG A 99 -2.70 6.37 -8.58
C ARG A 99 -3.38 7.65 -8.10
N PHE A 100 -4.71 7.72 -8.21
CA PHE A 100 -5.51 8.84 -7.71
C PHE A 100 -5.87 8.71 -6.25
N LYS A 101 -5.62 7.53 -5.65
CA LYS A 101 -5.92 7.26 -4.26
C LYS A 101 -4.77 7.60 -3.30
N ALA A 102 -3.60 7.98 -3.82
CA ALA A 102 -2.49 8.43 -3.00
C ALA A 102 -2.87 9.68 -2.20
N ILE A 103 -2.74 9.61 -0.88
CA ILE A 103 -2.89 10.73 0.06
C ILE A 103 -1.54 11.43 0.21
N ALA A 104 -0.47 10.65 0.37
CA ALA A 104 0.87 11.18 0.60
C ALA A 104 1.95 10.30 -0.04
N ARG A 105 3.01 10.98 -0.46
CA ARG A 105 4.31 10.41 -0.79
C ARG A 105 5.31 11.05 0.15
N ILE A 106 5.94 10.25 0.99
CA ILE A 106 6.90 10.72 1.99
C ILE A 106 8.28 10.29 1.47
N PRO A 107 9.18 11.24 1.14
CA PRO A 107 10.51 10.91 0.67
C PRO A 107 11.24 9.95 1.60
N ALA A 108 12.13 9.14 1.04
CA ALA A 108 13.06 8.37 1.85
C ALA A 108 13.88 9.32 2.74
N ASP A 109 14.28 8.84 3.91
CA ASP A 109 15.30 9.49 4.71
C ASP A 109 16.64 9.35 3.97
N VAL A 110 17.01 10.36 3.20
CA VAL A 110 18.28 10.43 2.48
C VAL A 110 19.33 10.92 3.47
N GLN A 111 20.03 9.97 4.08
CA GLN A 111 21.26 10.25 4.85
C GLN A 111 22.41 10.60 3.92
#